data_AF-A0A947QCZ0-F1
#
_entry.id   AF-A0A947QCZ0-F1
#
_cell.length_a   1.000
_cell.length_b   1.000
_cell.length_c   1.000
_cell.angle_alpha   90.00
_cell.angle_beta   90.00
_cell.angle_gamma   90.00
#
_symmetry.space_group_name_H-M   'P 1'
#
loop_
_entity.id
_entity.type
_entity.pdbx_description
1 polymer ?
#
loop_
_entity_poly.entity_id
_entity_poly.type
_entity_poly.pdbx_seq_one_letter_code
_entity_poly.pdbx_strand_id
1 'polypeptide(L)'
;MLTPLLALIAPFIVWPIELILPYPHIIEELAKAVLVFTLLDLPDRLTKIKLTILIGVLFAFSESVLYLFNIQMVGIMRTYFVRLLVTIPLHVITTLIILLPALKNKKLIIVGVLFASLIHYLFNLYI
;
A
#
# COMPACT_ATOMS: atom_id res chain seq x y z
N MET A 1 14.63 13.11 2.14
CA MET A 1 13.63 12.03 2.26
C MET A 1 12.45 12.35 1.36
N LEU A 2 12.38 11.70 0.19
CA LEU A 2 11.27 11.89 -0.77
C LEU A 2 10.25 10.74 -0.69
N THR A 3 10.52 9.67 0.07
CA THR A 3 9.72 8.44 0.11
C THR A 3 8.22 8.67 0.42
N PRO A 4 7.82 9.53 1.39
CA PRO A 4 6.40 9.80 1.62
C PRO A 4 5.72 10.48 0.43
N LEU A 5 6.40 11.36 -0.29
CA LEU A 5 5.88 11.99 -1.51
C LEU A 5 5.74 10.95 -2.63
N LEU A 6 6.70 10.04 -2.76
CA LEU A 6 6.60 8.92 -3.69
C LEU A 6 5.44 7.99 -3.35
N ALA A 7 5.15 7.76 -2.06
CA ALA A 7 4.00 6.97 -1.62
C ALA A 7 2.67 7.61 -2.02
N LEU A 8 2.57 8.94 -1.97
CA LEU A 8 1.40 9.69 -2.43
C LEU A 8 1.21 9.57 -3.95
N ILE A 9 2.28 9.56 -4.73
CA ILE A 9 2.18 9.51 -6.20
C ILE A 9 2.09 8.07 -6.72
N ALA A 10 2.58 7.08 -5.96
CA ALA A 10 2.69 5.69 -6.39
C ALA A 10 1.39 5.10 -6.96
N PRO A 11 0.19 5.29 -6.37
CA PRO A 11 -1.04 4.76 -6.95
C PRO A 11 -1.32 5.25 -8.37
N PHE A 12 -0.98 6.51 -8.70
CA PHE A 12 -1.17 7.04 -10.06
C PHE A 12 -0.24 6.39 -11.09
N ILE A 13 0.90 5.86 -10.65
CA ILE A 13 1.86 5.13 -11.50
C ILE A 13 1.48 3.66 -11.59
N VAL A 14 0.99 3.08 -10.49
CA VAL A 14 0.56 1.69 -10.40
C VAL A 14 -0.72 1.46 -11.20
N TRP A 15 -1.67 2.39 -11.15
CA TRP A 15 -2.97 2.24 -11.80
C TRP A 15 -2.91 1.91 -13.31
N PRO A 16 -2.10 2.59 -14.16
CA PRO A 16 -1.92 2.19 -15.55
C PRO A 16 -1.35 0.78 -15.74
N ILE A 17 -0.52 0.31 -14.81
CA ILE A 17 0.08 -1.04 -14.86
C ILE A 17 -1.00 -2.10 -14.57
N GLU A 18 -1.89 -1.82 -13.62
CA GLU A 18 -3.02 -2.68 -13.25
C GLU A 18 -4.04 -2.85 -14.37
N LEU A 19 -4.13 -1.88 -15.30
CA LEU A 19 -4.98 -2.02 -16.49
C LEU A 19 -4.47 -3.09 -17.46
N ILE A 20 -3.19 -3.48 -17.36
CA ILE A 20 -2.53 -4.40 -18.29
C ILE A 20 -2.22 -5.75 -17.62
N LEU A 21 -1.79 -5.72 -16.36
CA LEU A 21 -1.33 -6.91 -15.63
C LEU A 21 -2.43 -7.53 -14.77
N PRO A 22 -2.49 -8.87 -14.68
CA PRO A 22 -3.35 -9.54 -13.72
C PRO A 22 -2.83 -9.35 -12.30
N TYR A 23 -3.71 -9.50 -11.31
CA TYR A 23 -3.39 -9.45 -9.87
C TYR A 23 -2.90 -8.07 -9.37
N PRO A 24 -3.76 -7.03 -9.41
CA PRO A 24 -3.39 -5.66 -9.01
C PRO A 24 -2.81 -5.58 -7.59
N HIS A 25 -3.37 -6.36 -6.65
CA HIS A 25 -2.87 -6.47 -5.28
C HIS A 25 -1.38 -6.81 -5.18
N ILE A 26 -0.84 -7.67 -6.07
CA ILE A 26 0.59 -8.01 -6.07
C ILE A 26 1.43 -6.80 -6.51
N ILE A 27 0.97 -6.10 -7.56
CA ILE A 27 1.67 -4.93 -8.12
C ILE A 27 1.75 -3.82 -7.08
N GLU A 28 0.65 -3.57 -6.36
CA GLU A 28 0.64 -2.61 -5.26
C GLU A 28 1.60 -2.97 -4.12
N GLU A 29 1.59 -4.22 -3.68
CA GLU A 29 2.49 -4.65 -2.60
C GLU A 29 3.95 -4.60 -3.00
N LEU A 30 4.27 -4.87 -4.28
CA LEU A 30 5.62 -4.67 -4.81
C LEU A 30 6.01 -3.18 -4.81
N ALA A 31 5.11 -2.29 -5.22
CA ALA A 31 5.36 -0.84 -5.16
C ALA A 31 5.61 -0.37 -3.73
N LYS A 32 4.80 -0.82 -2.76
CA LYS A 32 4.97 -0.54 -1.32
C LYS A 32 6.31 -1.09 -0.82
N ALA A 33 6.72 -2.28 -1.26
CA ALA A 33 8.00 -2.87 -0.88
C ALA A 33 9.20 -2.07 -1.37
N VAL A 34 9.16 -1.52 -2.58
CA VAL A 34 10.21 -0.61 -3.07
C VAL A 34 10.31 0.61 -2.13
N LEU A 35 9.19 1.21 -1.75
CA LEU A 35 9.17 2.35 -0.83
C LEU A 35 9.72 1.98 0.55
N VAL A 36 9.27 0.86 1.13
CA VAL A 36 9.75 0.36 2.43
C VAL A 36 11.24 0.03 2.39
N PHE A 37 11.73 -0.54 1.28
CA PHE A 37 13.15 -0.87 1.11
C PHE A 37 14.04 0.38 1.27
N THR A 38 13.61 1.54 0.75
CA THR A 38 14.36 2.80 0.91
C THR A 38 14.47 3.27 2.36
N LEU A 39 13.61 2.80 3.26
CA LEU A 39 13.65 3.13 4.69
C LEU A 39 14.59 2.23 5.49
N LEU A 40 15.01 1.08 4.95
CA LEU A 40 15.75 0.08 5.72
C LEU A 40 17.16 0.55 6.15
N ASP A 41 17.73 1.52 5.44
CA ASP A 41 19.05 2.10 5.74
C ASP A 41 19.03 3.21 6.81
N LEU A 42 17.84 3.61 7.27
CA LEU A 42 17.74 4.61 8.34
C LEU A 42 18.29 4.06 9.67
N PRO A 43 18.89 4.89 10.52
CA PRO A 43 19.47 4.41 11.78
C PRO A 43 18.38 4.05 12.81
N ASP A 44 17.31 4.83 12.88
CA ASP A 44 16.30 4.70 13.94
C ASP A 44 15.11 3.82 13.54
N ARG A 45 14.83 2.80 14.36
CA ARG A 45 13.70 1.87 14.16
C ARG A 45 12.35 2.55 14.29
N LEU A 46 12.21 3.47 15.24
CA LEU A 46 10.94 4.16 15.47
C LEU A 46 10.58 5.04 14.27
N THR A 47 11.57 5.71 13.69
CA THR A 47 11.45 6.50 12.46
C THR A 47 11.05 5.63 11.27
N LYS A 48 11.63 4.43 11.11
CA LYS A 48 11.21 3.47 10.06
C LYS A 48 9.73 3.11 10.19
N ILE A 49 9.28 2.80 11.40
CA ILE A 49 7.89 2.42 11.67
C ILE A 49 6.95 3.60 11.37
N LYS A 50 7.24 4.79 11.90
CA LYS A 50 6.43 6.01 11.66
C LYS A 50 6.32 6.34 10.18
N LEU A 51 7.43 6.28 9.45
CA LEU A 51 7.44 6.56 8.01
C LEU A 51 6.72 5.47 7.21
N THR A 52 6.79 4.21 7.63
CA THR A 52 6.06 3.11 6.99
C THR A 52 4.55 3.27 7.18
N ILE A 53 4.10 3.64 8.38
CA ILE A 53 2.70 3.98 8.64
C ILE A 53 2.26 5.15 7.74
N LEU A 54 3.09 6.20 7.66
CA LEU A 54 2.81 7.34 6.79
C LEU A 54 2.72 6.93 5.31
N ILE A 55 3.61 6.05 4.84
CA ILE A 55 3.53 5.49 3.47
C ILE A 55 2.19 4.80 3.25
N GLY A 56 1.76 3.92 4.18
CA GLY A 56 0.48 3.22 4.06
C GLY A 56 -0.72 4.16 4.00
N VAL A 57 -0.73 5.19 4.85
CA VAL A 57 -1.79 6.22 4.85
C VAL A 57 -1.81 7.02 3.54
N LEU A 58 -0.66 7.53 3.09
CA LEU A 58 -0.58 8.35 1.87
C LEU A 58 -0.89 7.54 0.61
N PHE A 59 -0.48 6.27 0.57
CA PHE A 59 -0.81 5.36 -0.51
C PHE A 59 -2.32 5.14 -0.58
N ALA A 60 -2.96 4.73 0.52
CA ALA A 60 -4.42 4.51 0.56
C ALA A 60 -5.21 5.79 0.26
N PHE A 61 -4.75 6.95 0.74
CA PHE A 61 -5.38 8.22 0.44
C PHE A 61 -5.40 8.51 -1.07
N SER A 62 -4.28 8.27 -1.74
CA SER A 62 -4.12 8.57 -3.16
C SER A 62 -4.84 7.55 -4.04
N GLU A 63 -4.84 6.28 -3.65
CA GLU A 63 -5.68 5.25 -4.26
C GLU A 63 -7.18 5.59 -4.11
N SER A 64 -7.59 6.13 -2.96
CA SER A 64 -8.98 6.56 -2.76
C SER A 64 -9.38 7.70 -3.69
N VAL A 65 -8.47 8.61 -4.04
CA VAL A 65 -8.71 9.61 -5.08
C VAL A 65 -8.98 8.94 -6.43
N LEU A 66 -8.23 7.90 -6.78
CA LEU A 66 -8.46 7.12 -8.00
C LEU A 66 -9.82 6.40 -7.97
N TYR A 67 -10.19 5.83 -6.83
CA TYR A 67 -11.52 5.21 -6.64
C TYR A 67 -12.68 6.21 -6.79
N LEU A 68 -12.47 7.49 -6.45
CA LEU A 68 -13.50 8.51 -6.59
C LEU A 68 -13.96 8.65 -8.04
N PHE A 69 -13.04 8.57 -9.01
CA PHE A 69 -13.38 8.58 -10.44
C PHE A 69 -14.27 7.40 -10.83
N ASN A 70 -14.04 6.21 -10.23
CA ASN A 70 -14.84 5.03 -10.51
C ASN A 70 -16.25 5.13 -9.87
N ILE A 71 -16.34 5.57 -8.62
CA ILE A 71 -17.63 5.65 -7.90
C ILE A 71 -18.55 6.72 -8.49
N GLN A 72 -18.00 7.82 -9.01
CA GLN A 72 -18.78 8.82 -9.75
C GLN A 72 -19.48 8.24 -10.99
N MET A 73 -18.93 7.17 -11.58
CA MET A 73 -19.50 6.54 -12.78
C MET A 73 -20.53 5.45 -12.48
N VAL A 74 -20.44 4.76 -11.33
CA VAL A 74 -21.20 3.50 -11.14
C VAL A 74 -21.73 3.26 -9.71
N GLY A 75 -21.48 4.14 -8.73
CA GLY A 75 -21.68 3.83 -7.30
C GLY A 75 -22.44 4.85 -6.47
N ILE A 76 -22.66 4.50 -5.19
CA ILE A 76 -23.28 5.34 -4.15
C ILE A 76 -22.16 5.93 -3.28
N MET A 77 -22.20 7.23 -2.98
CA MET A 77 -21.18 7.92 -2.17
C MET A 77 -20.94 7.31 -0.78
N ARG A 78 -21.93 6.65 -0.20
CA ARG A 78 -21.76 5.92 1.07
C ARG A 78 -20.71 4.81 0.97
N THR A 79 -20.67 4.08 -0.15
CA THR A 79 -19.73 2.98 -0.39
C THR A 79 -18.29 3.50 -0.41
N TYR A 80 -18.07 4.71 -0.94
CA TYR A 80 -16.75 5.36 -0.94
C TYR A 80 -16.21 5.54 0.49
N PHE A 81 -17.00 6.13 1.39
CA PHE A 81 -16.54 6.39 2.76
C PHE A 81 -16.29 5.11 3.56
N VAL A 82 -17.14 4.10 3.37
CA VAL A 82 -16.90 2.78 3.98
C VAL A 82 -15.59 2.22 3.48
N ARG A 83 -15.37 2.20 2.16
CA ARG A 83 -14.14 1.69 1.53
C ARG A 83 -12.91 2.45 2.01
N LEU A 84 -12.94 3.78 2.03
CA LEU A 84 -11.85 4.61 2.57
C LEU A 84 -11.47 4.22 4.00
N LEU A 85 -12.47 3.99 4.87
CA LEU A 85 -12.24 3.60 6.27
C LEU A 85 -11.57 2.23 6.42
N VAL A 86 -11.77 1.30 5.49
CA VAL A 86 -11.20 -0.05 5.54
C VAL A 86 -9.91 -0.18 4.73
N THR A 87 -9.77 0.57 3.64
CA THR A 87 -8.58 0.59 2.78
C THR A 87 -7.39 1.25 3.49
N ILE A 88 -7.59 2.31 4.28
CA ILE A 88 -6.48 2.92 5.03
C ILE A 88 -5.82 1.92 6.00
N PRO A 89 -6.57 1.24 6.90
CA PRO A 89 -6.03 0.18 7.75
C PRO A 89 -5.34 -0.93 6.95
N LEU A 90 -5.93 -1.38 5.84
CA LEU A 90 -5.33 -2.41 4.99
C LEU A 90 -3.93 -2.01 4.53
N HIS A 91 -3.76 -0.80 3.99
CA HIS A 91 -2.48 -0.35 3.43
C HIS A 91 -1.44 -0.10 4.51
N VAL A 92 -1.87 0.37 5.69
CA VAL A 92 -0.98 0.47 6.86
C VAL A 92 -0.53 -0.91 7.33
N ILE A 93 -1.45 -1.89 7.42
CA ILE A 93 -1.14 -3.25 7.86
C ILE A 93 -0.18 -3.93 6.88
N THR A 94 -0.49 -3.88 5.58
CA THR A 94 0.33 -4.52 4.53
C THR A 94 1.74 -3.93 4.45
N THR A 95 1.87 -2.60 4.49
CA THR A 95 3.19 -1.93 4.53
C THR A 95 3.99 -2.29 5.80
N LEU A 96 3.34 -2.42 6.96
CA LEU A 96 3.99 -2.89 8.18
C LEU A 96 4.40 -4.36 8.09
N ILE A 97 3.58 -5.22 7.49
CA ILE A 97 3.89 -6.64 7.24
C ILE A 97 5.11 -6.78 6.31
N ILE A 98 5.28 -5.86 5.38
CA ILE A 98 6.48 -5.78 4.54
C ILE A 98 7.71 -5.36 5.37
N LEU A 99 7.57 -4.35 6.24
CA LEU A 99 8.67 -3.81 7.04
C LEU A 99 9.18 -4.78 8.12
N LEU A 100 8.28 -5.33 8.93
CA LEU A 100 8.62 -6.08 10.15
C LEU A 100 9.65 -7.21 9.94
N PRO A 101 9.49 -8.11 8.96
CA PRO A 101 10.49 -9.14 8.68
C PRO A 101 11.78 -8.55 8.10
N ALA A 102 11.68 -7.49 7.29
CA ALA A 102 12.82 -6.80 6.68
C ALA A 102 13.73 -6.09 7.71
N LEU A 103 13.19 -5.70 8.89
CA LEU A 103 13.99 -5.17 10.00
C LEU A 103 14.96 -6.20 10.58
N LYS A 104 14.63 -7.50 10.54
CA LYS A 104 15.52 -8.57 11.01
C LYS A 104 16.56 -8.95 9.96
N ASN A 105 16.14 -9.00 8.69
CA ASN A 105 17.00 -9.26 7.55
C ASN A 105 16.36 -8.70 6.30
N LYS A 106 17.06 -7.82 5.58
CA LYS A 106 16.56 -7.15 4.37
C LYS A 106 16.00 -8.13 3.33
N LYS A 107 16.55 -9.35 3.22
CA LYS A 107 16.07 -10.38 2.30
C LYS A 107 14.67 -10.91 2.62
N LEU A 108 14.23 -10.79 3.88
CA LEU A 108 12.90 -11.22 4.31
C LEU A 108 11.79 -10.24 3.88
N ILE A 109 12.11 -9.15 3.18
CA ILE A 109 11.11 -8.29 2.55
C ILE A 109 10.21 -9.08 1.59
N ILE A 110 10.76 -10.11 0.91
CA ILE A 110 10.02 -11.00 0.01
C ILE A 110 8.92 -11.73 0.77
N VAL A 111 9.24 -12.22 1.98
CA VAL A 111 8.25 -12.89 2.85
C VAL A 111 7.14 -11.92 3.22
N GLY A 112 7.50 -10.67 3.56
CA GLY A 112 6.54 -9.62 3.84
C GLY A 112 5.62 -9.31 2.65
N VAL A 113 6.16 -9.23 1.44
CA VAL A 113 5.37 -9.02 0.20
C VAL A 113 4.38 -10.15 -0.03
N LEU A 114 4.79 -11.41 0.15
CA LEU A 114 3.91 -12.56 -0.04
C LEU A 114 2.71 -12.52 0.91
N PHE A 115 2.96 -12.26 2.20
CA PHE A 115 1.88 -12.16 3.19
C PHE A 115 1.01 -10.93 2.97
N ALA A 116 1.60 -9.78 2.64
CA ALA A 116 0.86 -8.56 2.32
C ALA A 116 -0.05 -8.77 1.11
N SER A 117 0.46 -9.43 0.05
CA SER A 117 -0.29 -9.71 -1.17
C SER A 117 -1.46 -10.65 -0.89
N LEU A 118 -1.26 -11.67 -0.05
CA LEU A 118 -2.33 -12.58 0.36
C LEU A 118 -3.42 -11.83 1.16
N ILE A 119 -3.04 -10.99 2.12
CA ILE A 119 -4.00 -10.23 2.92
C ILE A 119 -4.78 -9.25 2.05
N HIS A 120 -4.10 -8.56 1.13
CA HIS A 120 -4.74 -7.65 0.19
C HIS A 120 -5.68 -8.40 -0.77
N TYR A 121 -5.26 -9.55 -1.30
CA TYR A 121 -6.15 -10.39 -2.10
C TYR A 121 -7.42 -10.78 -1.34
N LEU A 122 -7.29 -11.26 -0.10
CA LEU A 122 -8.43 -11.63 0.73
C LEU A 122 -9.33 -10.43 1.01
N PHE A 123 -8.75 -9.25 1.25
CA PHE A 123 -9.50 -8.01 1.41
C PHE A 123 -10.36 -7.72 0.18
N ASN A 124 -9.78 -7.71 -1.02
CA ASN A 124 -10.50 -7.43 -2.26
C ASN A 124 -11.57 -8.48 -2.61
N LEU A 125 -11.45 -9.69 -2.06
CA LEU A 125 -12.44 -10.75 -2.27
C LEU A 125 -13.68 -10.57 -1.38
N TYR A 126 -13.51 -10.06 -0.16
CA TYR A 126 -14.57 -10.02 0.85
C TYR A 126 -15.15 -8.62 1.11
N ILE A 127 -14.50 -7.56 0.65
CA ILE A 127 -14.84 -6.16 0.92
C ILE A 127 -14.84 -5.36 -0.38
#